data_AF-A0A382UFK0-F1
#
_entry.id   AF-A0A382UFK0-F1
#
_cell.length_a   1.000
_cell.length_b   1.000
_cell.length_c   1.000
_cell.angle_alpha   90.00
_cell.angle_beta   90.00
_cell.angle_gamma   90.00
#
_symmetry.space_group_name_H-M   'P 1'
#
loop_
_entity.id
_entity.type
_entity.pdbx_description
1 polymer ?
#
loop_
_entity_poly.entity_id
_entity_poly.type
_entity_poly.pdbx_seq_one_letter_code
_entity_poly.pdbx_strand_id
1 'polypeptide(L)'
;MEPLPKIIADEARLDDVLTTPSQALSNYITQLESPLVILGAGGKMGPTLAALAKRAVKNANHSLEVVAVSRFSNPAAKNWLEERQVKTIAVDL
;
A
#
# COMPACT_ATOMS: atom_id res chain seq x y z
N MET A 1 -11.14 -15.32 3.24
CA MET A 1 -9.78 -14.83 3.55
C MET A 1 -9.02 -16.04 4.03
N GLU A 2 -7.83 -16.32 3.49
CA GLU A 2 -7.01 -17.41 4.02
C GLU A 2 -6.67 -17.14 5.49
N PRO A 3 -6.56 -18.18 6.33
CA PRO A 3 -6.19 -18.00 7.72
C PRO A 3 -4.79 -17.37 7.82
N LEU A 4 -4.62 -16.43 8.74
CA LEU A 4 -3.32 -15.80 8.99
C LEU A 4 -2.30 -16.86 9.42
N PRO A 5 -1.03 -16.73 8.99
CA PRO A 5 0.01 -17.66 9.41
C PRO A 5 0.23 -17.56 10.92
N LYS A 6 0.43 -18.72 11.57
CA LYS A 6 0.72 -18.76 13.02
C LYS A 6 2.09 -18.19 13.38
N ILE A 7 3.03 -18.25 12.45
CA ILE A 7 4.41 -17.77 12.60
C ILE A 7 4.78 -16.98 11.34
N ILE A 8 5.42 -15.82 11.54
CA ILE A 8 6.00 -15.00 10.49
C ILE A 8 7.51 -15.03 10.70
N ALA A 9 8.25 -15.53 9.70
CA ALA A 9 9.68 -15.83 9.85
C ALA A 9 10.59 -14.60 9.74
N ASP A 10 10.19 -13.60 8.95
CA ASP A 10 10.96 -12.39 8.67
C ASP A 10 10.05 -11.22 8.26
N GLU A 11 10.65 -10.03 8.13
CA GLU A 11 9.95 -8.80 7.75
C GLU A 11 9.39 -8.86 6.32
N ALA A 12 10.08 -9.52 5.39
CA ALA A 12 9.59 -9.65 4.02
C ALA A 12 8.29 -10.46 3.97
N ARG A 13 8.18 -11.53 4.79
CA ARG A 13 6.96 -12.30 4.93
C ARG A 13 5.87 -11.51 5.65
N LEU A 14 6.23 -10.71 6.65
CA LEU A 14 5.29 -9.80 7.31
C LEU A 14 4.67 -8.82 6.30
N ASP A 15 5.51 -8.17 5.49
CA ASP A 15 5.09 -7.22 4.47
C ASP A 15 4.15 -7.86 3.44
N ASP A 16 4.44 -9.08 2.99
CA ASP A 16 3.58 -9.78 2.04
C ASP A 16 2.19 -10.10 2.66
N VAL A 17 2.17 -10.55 3.92
CA VAL A 17 0.91 -10.79 4.64
C VAL A 17 0.12 -9.49 4.82
N LEU A 18 0.76 -8.41 5.27
CA LEU A 18 0.12 -7.11 5.51
C LEU A 18 -0.39 -6.45 4.23
N THR A 19 0.22 -6.76 3.09
CA THR A 19 -0.13 -6.14 1.79
C THR A 19 -0.98 -7.04 0.89
N THR A 20 -1.36 -8.24 1.34
CA THR A 20 -2.26 -9.12 0.58
C THR A 20 -3.70 -8.63 0.70
N PRO A 21 -4.34 -8.14 -0.39
CA PRO A 21 -5.68 -7.60 -0.32
C PRO A 21 -6.73 -8.71 -0.18
N SER A 22 -7.75 -8.44 0.63
CA SER A 22 -8.92 -9.29 0.69
C SER A 22 -9.77 -9.11 -0.57
N GLN A 23 -10.61 -10.10 -0.89
CA GLN A 23 -11.57 -9.96 -1.99
C GLN A 23 -12.54 -8.79 -1.76
N ALA A 24 -12.97 -8.57 -0.51
CA ALA A 24 -13.84 -7.45 -0.16
C ALA A 24 -13.16 -6.10 -0.45
N LEU A 25 -11.87 -5.96 -0.15
CA LEU A 25 -11.10 -4.76 -0.47
C LEU A 25 -10.95 -4.56 -1.98
N SER A 26 -10.60 -5.61 -2.72
CA SER A 26 -10.50 -5.55 -4.19
C SER A 26 -11.84 -5.16 -4.84
N ASN A 27 -12.96 -5.64 -4.30
CA ASN A 27 -14.29 -5.27 -4.79
C ASN A 27 -14.67 -3.82 -4.42
N TYR A 28 -14.24 -3.36 -3.24
CA TYR A 28 -14.52 -2.00 -2.78
C TYR A 28 -13.71 -0.95 -3.56
N ILE A 29 -12.45 -1.27 -3.89
CA ILE A 29 -11.53 -0.30 -4.51
C ILE A 29 -11.99 0.17 -5.90
N THR A 30 -12.81 -0.62 -6.60
CA THR A 30 -13.38 -0.26 -7.91
C THR A 30 -14.45 0.83 -7.82
N GLN A 31 -14.94 1.13 -6.62
CA GLN A 31 -15.94 2.15 -6.35
C GLN A 31 -15.31 3.51 -6.01
N LEU A 32 -13.99 3.57 -5.86
CA LEU A 32 -13.28 4.79 -5.50
C LEU A 32 -12.94 5.60 -6.75
N GLU A 33 -12.91 6.92 -6.58
CA GLU A 33 -12.42 7.83 -7.61
C GLU A 33 -10.89 7.91 -7.58
N SER A 34 -10.30 8.06 -8.76
CA SER A 34 -8.85 8.25 -8.90
C SER A 34 -8.50 9.75 -8.84
N PRO A 35 -7.42 10.15 -8.13
CA PRO A 35 -6.49 9.30 -7.39
C PRO A 35 -6.92 9.01 -5.94
N LEU A 36 -6.56 7.83 -5.42
CA LEU A 36 -6.56 7.56 -3.98
C LEU A 36 -5.29 8.14 -3.37
N VAL A 37 -5.44 9.16 -2.52
CA VAL A 37 -4.34 9.81 -1.81
C VAL A 37 -4.23 9.28 -0.39
N ILE A 38 -3.04 8.85 0.00
CA ILE A 38 -2.73 8.35 1.35
C ILE A 38 -1.74 9.31 2.00
N LEU A 39 -2.20 10.07 3.00
CA LEU A 39 -1.38 11.00 3.77
C LEU A 39 -0.67 10.27 4.91
N GLY A 40 0.53 10.74 5.26
CA GLY A 40 1.35 10.08 6.30
C GLY A 40 1.95 8.74 5.83
N ALA A 41 2.07 8.54 4.51
CA ALA A 41 2.49 7.28 3.92
C ALA A 41 3.93 6.85 4.25
N GLY A 42 4.76 7.73 4.81
CA GLY A 42 6.11 7.40 5.30
C GLY A 42 6.16 6.98 6.78
N GLY A 43 5.01 6.89 7.46
CA GLY A 43 4.92 6.45 8.86
C GLY A 43 5.05 4.93 9.03
N LYS A 44 4.74 4.40 10.21
CA LYS A 44 4.86 2.95 10.49
C LYS A 44 3.90 2.09 9.66
N MET A 45 2.64 2.53 9.56
CA MET A 45 1.58 1.80 8.84
C MET A 45 1.39 2.32 7.41
N GLY A 46 1.94 3.49 7.10
CA GLY A 46 1.72 4.19 5.84
C GLY A 46 2.18 3.40 4.62
N PRO A 47 3.42 2.87 4.60
CA PRO A 47 3.94 2.16 3.43
C PRO A 47 3.11 0.92 3.11
N THR A 48 2.85 0.08 4.13
CA THR A 48 2.08 -1.16 3.96
C THR A 48 0.64 -0.89 3.55
N LEU A 49 -0.01 0.17 4.06
CA LEU A 49 -1.35 0.57 3.61
C LEU A 49 -1.37 0.97 2.13
N ALA A 50 -0.39 1.77 1.68
CA ALA A 50 -0.35 2.22 0.29
C ALA A 50 0.00 1.08 -0.68
N ALA A 51 0.90 0.17 -0.28
CA ALA A 51 1.16 -1.05 -1.05
C ALA A 51 -0.06 -1.99 -1.09
N LEU A 52 -0.79 -2.14 0.02
CA LEU A 52 -2.04 -2.91 0.08
C LEU A 52 -3.08 -2.35 -0.91
N ALA A 53 -3.28 -1.03 -0.90
CA ALA A 53 -4.18 -0.37 -1.84
C ALA A 53 -3.75 -0.61 -3.31
N LYS A 54 -2.45 -0.47 -3.62
CA LYS A 54 -1.93 -0.72 -4.97
C LYS A 54 -2.12 -2.18 -5.41
N ARG A 55 -1.90 -3.15 -4.52
CA ARG A 55 -2.17 -4.57 -4.79
C ARG A 55 -3.66 -4.83 -4.99
N ALA A 56 -4.54 -4.18 -4.23
CA ALA A 56 -5.99 -4.28 -4.43
C ALA A 56 -6.42 -3.73 -5.80
N VAL A 57 -5.90 -2.57 -6.23
CA VAL A 57 -6.16 -2.02 -7.58
C VAL A 57 -5.74 -3.02 -8.66
N LYS A 58 -4.54 -3.59 -8.53
CA LYS A 58 -4.02 -4.60 -9.46
C LYS A 58 -4.90 -5.85 -9.49
N ASN A 59 -5.29 -6.37 -8.32
CA ASN A 59 -6.13 -7.56 -8.21
C ASN A 59 -7.53 -7.34 -8.79
N ALA A 60 -8.06 -6.12 -8.72
CA ALA A 60 -9.35 -5.75 -9.30
C ALA A 60 -9.28 -5.43 -10.81
N ASN A 61 -8.09 -5.48 -11.43
CA ASN A 61 -7.85 -5.02 -12.80
C ASN A 61 -8.43 -3.61 -13.05
N HIS A 62 -8.31 -2.72 -12.06
CA HIS A 62 -8.87 -1.39 -12.09
C HIS A 62 -7.79 -0.34 -12.39
N SER A 63 -8.18 0.80 -12.97
CA SER A 63 -7.27 1.88 -13.36
C SER A 63 -7.36 3.06 -12.38
N LEU A 64 -7.03 2.81 -11.12
CA LEU A 64 -6.97 3.83 -10.08
C LEU A 64 -5.52 4.14 -9.70
N GLU A 65 -5.16 5.42 -9.66
CA GLU A 65 -3.84 5.86 -9.21
C GLU A 65 -3.79 5.89 -7.67
N VAL A 66 -2.78 5.25 -7.07
CA VAL A 66 -2.51 5.32 -5.63
C VAL A 66 -1.32 6.23 -5.41
N VAL A 67 -1.52 7.29 -4.61
CA VAL A 67 -0.53 8.34 -4.33
C VAL A 67 -0.22 8.39 -2.84
N ALA A 68 1.02 8.07 -2.49
CA ALA A 68 1.55 8.11 -1.14
C ALA A 68 2.22 9.45 -0.84
N VAL A 69 1.67 10.22 0.11
CA VAL A 69 2.16 11.55 0.48
C VAL A 69 2.72 11.52 1.89
N SER A 70 3.95 12.02 2.05
CA SER A 70 4.59 12.17 3.35
C SER A 70 5.81 13.07 3.26
N ARG A 71 6.38 13.47 4.39
CA ARG A 71 7.70 14.12 4.43
C ARG A 71 8.81 13.23 3.86
N PHE A 72 8.65 11.90 3.97
CA PHE A 72 9.65 10.90 3.59
C PHE A 72 11.06 11.21 4.12
N SER A 73 11.14 11.62 5.40
CA SER A 73 12.42 11.95 6.07
C SER A 73 13.41 10.79 6.07
N ASN A 74 12.93 9.55 6.01
CA ASN A 74 13.73 8.36 5.70
C ASN A 74 13.44 7.94 4.24
N PRO A 75 14.45 7.93 3.34
CA PRO A 75 14.26 7.55 1.95
C PRO A 75 13.87 6.08 1.77
N ALA A 76 14.13 5.20 2.74
CA ALA A 76 13.81 3.78 2.65
C ALA A 76 12.31 3.53 2.40
N ALA A 77 11.43 4.26 3.10
CA ALA A 77 9.99 4.12 2.93
C ALA A 77 9.52 4.57 1.54
N LYS A 78 10.12 5.64 1.01
CA LYS A 78 9.84 6.14 -0.35
C LYS A 78 10.27 5.10 -1.39
N ASN A 79 11.49 4.62 -1.31
CA ASN A 79 12.03 3.63 -2.25
C ASN A 79 11.22 2.33 -2.24
N TRP A 80 10.89 1.82 -1.05
CA TRP A 80 10.10 0.60 -0.88
C TRP A 80 8.71 0.70 -1.53
N LEU A 81 8.10 1.90 -1.50
CA LEU A 81 6.82 2.19 -2.16
C LEU A 81 6.95 2.29 -3.68
N GLU A 82 7.98 2.98 -4.18
CA GLU A 82 8.23 3.15 -5.61
C GLU A 82 8.56 1.83 -6.30
N GLU A 83 9.34 0.96 -5.66
CA GLU A 83 9.59 -0.43 -6.10
C GLU A 83 8.29 -1.24 -6.25
N ARG A 84 7.26 -0.90 -5.48
CA ARG A 84 5.92 -1.50 -5.52
C ARG A 84 4.94 -0.74 -6.41
N GLN A 85 5.46 0.16 -7.26
CA GLN A 85 4.70 0.96 -8.23
C GLN A 85 3.63 1.87 -7.59
N VAL A 86 3.87 2.28 -6.34
CA VAL A 86 3.09 3.33 -5.68
C VAL A 86 3.75 4.67 -6.02
N LYS A 87 2.95 5.63 -6.51
CA LYS A 87 3.44 6.98 -6.77
C LYS A 87 3.67 7.67 -5.43
N THR A 88 4.83 8.30 -5.25
CA THR A 88 5.14 9.03 -4.03
C THR A 88 5.22 10.53 -4.29
N ILE A 89 4.80 11.34 -3.31
CA ILE A 89 4.98 12.79 -3.33
C ILE A 89 5.53 13.22 -1.96
N ALA A 90 6.72 13.80 -1.97
CA ALA A 90 7.36 14.33 -0.77
C ALA A 90 6.83 15.74 -0.46
N VAL A 91 6.11 15.88 0.64
CA VAL A 91 5.52 17.15 1.11
C VAL A 91 5.55 17.19 2.64
N ASP A 92 5.81 18.37 3.19
CA ASP A 92 5.57 18.68 4.60
C ASP A 92 4.17 19.30 4.72
N LEU A 93 3.30 18.70 5.54
CA LEU A 93 1.87 19.00 5.67
C LEU A 93 1.55 19.67 7.00
#